data_AF-A0ABD6F298-F1
#
_entry.id   AF-A0ABD6F298-F1
#
_cell.length_a   1.000
_cell.length_b   1.000
_cell.length_c   1.000
_cell.angle_alpha   90.00
_cell.angle_beta   90.00
_cell.angle_gamma   90.00
#
_symmetry.space_group_name_H-M   'P 1'
#
loop_
_entity.id
_entity.type
_entity.pdbx_description
1 polymer ?
#
loop_
_entity_poly.entity_id
_entity_poly.type
_entity_poly.pdbx_seq_one_letter_code
_entity_poly.pdbx_strand_id
1 'polypeptide(L)'
;MSAPGGSGEDAADRNVEVWKIKRLIKSLEMARGNGTSMISLIIPPRDQIARISKMLADEYGTASNIKSRVNRLSVLGAITSVQGRLKLYNKVPTNGLVIYCGTIVTDEGKEKKVNIDFEPFKPINTSLYLCDNKFHTEALQG
;
A
#
# COMPACT_ATOMS: atom_id res chain seq x y z
N MET A 1 44.33 -20.97 3.66
CA MET A 1 44.10 -19.88 2.69
C MET A 1 42.66 -20.01 2.18
N SER A 2 41.76 -19.10 2.56
CA SER A 2 40.51 -18.81 1.84
C SER A 2 40.00 -17.46 2.35
N ALA A 3 39.93 -16.46 1.47
CA ALA A 3 39.48 -15.12 1.77
C ALA A 3 37.94 -15.06 1.84
N PRO A 4 37.33 -14.17 2.65
CA PRO A 4 35.92 -13.86 2.54
C PRO A 4 35.73 -12.82 1.42
N GLY A 5 35.13 -13.22 0.32
CA GLY A 5 34.69 -12.31 -0.74
C GLY A 5 33.19 -12.10 -0.67
N GLY A 6 32.75 -10.85 -0.49
CA GLY A 6 31.35 -10.45 -0.61
C GLY A 6 30.92 -9.39 0.41
N SER A 7 31.30 -8.12 0.18
CA SER A 7 30.78 -6.99 0.98
C SER A 7 30.96 -5.67 0.24
N GLY A 8 30.29 -5.53 -0.91
CA GLY A 8 30.30 -4.31 -1.73
C GLY A 8 29.05 -4.15 -2.59
N GLU A 9 28.58 -5.23 -3.22
CA GLU A 9 27.37 -5.22 -4.07
C GLU A 9 26.07 -5.07 -3.26
N ASP A 10 25.92 -5.75 -2.11
CA ASP A 10 24.71 -5.66 -1.27
C ASP A 10 24.39 -4.25 -0.76
N ALA A 11 25.39 -3.39 -0.57
CA ALA A 11 25.18 -2.03 -0.10
C ALA A 11 24.65 -1.11 -1.20
N ALA A 12 25.09 -1.31 -2.44
CA ALA A 12 24.62 -0.55 -3.59
C ALA A 12 23.17 -0.92 -3.94
N ASP A 13 22.85 -2.21 -3.95
CA ASP A 13 21.49 -2.70 -4.20
C ASP A 13 20.49 -2.20 -3.14
N ARG A 14 20.85 -2.29 -1.85
CA ARG A 14 20.03 -1.73 -0.76
C ARG A 14 19.82 -0.23 -0.90
N ASN A 15 20.84 0.53 -1.27
CA ASN A 15 20.71 1.97 -1.49
C ASN A 15 19.76 2.29 -2.66
N VAL A 16 19.78 1.48 -3.72
CA VAL A 16 18.86 1.63 -4.87
C VAL A 16 17.42 1.31 -4.46
N GLU A 17 17.18 0.27 -3.67
CA GLU A 17 15.86 -0.09 -3.15
C GLU A 17 15.29 0.99 -2.22
N VAL A 18 16.11 1.49 -1.29
CA VAL A 18 15.74 2.62 -0.41
C VAL A 18 15.39 3.85 -1.23
N TRP A 19 16.16 4.15 -2.29
CA TRP A 19 15.87 5.27 -3.16
C TRP A 19 14.56 5.08 -3.95
N LYS A 20 14.27 3.87 -4.44
CA LYS A 20 12.99 3.54 -5.09
C LYS A 20 11.81 3.74 -4.15
N ILE A 21 11.90 3.25 -2.91
CA ILE A 21 10.84 3.42 -1.90
C ILE A 21 10.66 4.90 -1.54
N LYS A 22 11.75 5.65 -1.31
CA LYS A 22 11.67 7.10 -1.04
C LYS A 22 11.02 7.86 -2.20
N ARG A 23 11.36 7.49 -3.44
CA ARG A 23 10.76 8.09 -4.64
C ARG A 23 9.28 7.74 -4.76
N LEU A 24 8.90 6.49 -4.46
CA LEU A 24 7.51 6.06 -4.41
C LEU A 24 6.71 6.84 -3.35
N ILE A 25 7.24 7.00 -2.14
CA ILE A 25 6.63 7.80 -1.07
C ILE A 25 6.38 9.23 -1.56
N LYS A 26 7.40 9.86 -2.14
CA LYS A 26 7.27 11.22 -2.68
C LYS A 26 6.21 11.31 -3.79
N SER A 27 6.14 10.30 -4.67
CA SER A 27 5.10 10.22 -5.70
C SER A 27 3.70 10.01 -5.11
N LEU A 28 3.57 9.19 -4.06
CA LEU A 28 2.31 8.95 -3.34
C LEU A 28 1.83 10.20 -2.60
N GLU A 29 2.73 11.00 -2.03
CA GLU A 29 2.40 12.27 -1.36
C GLU A 29 1.96 13.36 -2.35
N MET A 30 2.56 13.40 -3.54
CA MET A 30 2.15 14.32 -4.62
C MET A 30 0.84 13.87 -5.29
N ALA A 31 0.52 12.59 -5.23
CA ALA A 31 -0.73 12.03 -5.75
C ALA A 31 -1.92 12.54 -4.93
N ARG A 32 -2.73 13.42 -5.54
CA ARG A 32 -4.02 13.84 -4.99
C ARG A 32 -5.17 13.17 -5.73
N GLY A 33 -6.07 12.57 -4.97
CA GLY A 33 -7.34 12.04 -5.48
C GLY A 33 -8.40 13.13 -5.57
N ASN A 34 -9.41 12.92 -6.40
CA ASN A 34 -10.57 13.81 -6.51
C ASN A 34 -11.71 13.41 -5.54
N GLY A 35 -11.36 12.88 -4.37
CA GLY A 35 -12.30 12.37 -3.37
C GLY A 35 -11.65 11.46 -2.32
N THR A 36 -12.46 10.82 -1.47
CA THR A 36 -12.03 9.89 -0.42
C THR A 36 -11.93 8.47 -0.96
N SER A 37 -10.78 8.10 -1.51
CA SER A 37 -10.61 6.78 -2.18
C SER A 37 -9.18 6.26 -2.12
N MET A 38 -8.36 6.84 -1.26
CA MET A 38 -6.95 6.49 -1.11
C MET A 38 -6.84 5.57 0.09
N ILE A 39 -6.73 4.28 -0.18
CA ILE A 39 -6.55 3.26 0.85
C ILE A 39 -5.04 3.05 1.06
N SER A 40 -4.65 3.19 2.31
CA SER A 40 -3.31 2.90 2.82
C SER A 40 -3.43 1.70 3.74
N LEU A 41 -2.94 0.55 3.30
CA LEU A 41 -2.97 -0.69 4.08
C LEU A 41 -1.53 -1.14 4.36
N ILE A 42 -1.21 -1.30 5.63
CA ILE A 42 0.09 -1.74 6.13
C ILE A 42 -0.15 -2.93 7.02
N ILE A 43 0.51 -4.03 6.67
CA ILE A 43 0.34 -5.32 7.32
C ILE A 43 1.69 -5.69 7.95
N PRO A 44 1.75 -5.83 9.28
CA PRO A 44 2.99 -6.19 9.95
C PRO A 44 3.37 -7.64 9.63
N PRO A 45 4.66 -7.99 9.69
CA PRO A 45 5.06 -9.37 9.58
C PRO A 45 4.43 -10.15 10.74
N ARG A 46 4.09 -11.42 10.49
CA ARG A 46 3.35 -12.32 11.40
C ARG A 46 1.83 -12.17 11.41
N ASP A 47 1.26 -11.17 10.73
CA ASP A 47 -0.20 -11.12 10.56
C ASP A 47 -0.65 -12.13 9.49
N GLN A 48 -1.93 -12.50 9.55
CA GLN A 48 -2.54 -13.44 8.62
C GLN A 48 -3.30 -12.70 7.53
N ILE A 49 -3.01 -13.05 6.26
CA ILE A 49 -3.73 -12.54 5.09
C ILE A 49 -5.25 -12.75 5.22
N ALA A 50 -5.67 -13.88 5.78
CA ALA A 50 -7.08 -14.20 6.03
C ALA A 50 -7.76 -13.19 6.98
N ARG A 51 -7.07 -12.75 8.03
CA ARG A 51 -7.58 -11.74 8.97
C ARG A 51 -7.80 -10.40 8.26
N ILE A 52 -6.82 -9.96 7.48
CA ILE A 52 -6.92 -8.72 6.71
C ILE A 52 -8.01 -8.82 5.65
N SER A 53 -8.13 -9.96 4.96
CA SER A 53 -9.18 -10.19 3.98
C SER A 53 -10.58 -10.11 4.61
N LYS A 54 -10.75 -10.62 5.84
CA LYS A 54 -12.02 -10.50 6.58
C LYS A 54 -12.32 -9.05 6.93
N MET A 55 -11.35 -8.33 7.49
CA MET A 55 -11.50 -6.90 7.78
C MET A 55 -11.89 -6.09 6.54
N LEU A 56 -11.25 -6.33 5.39
CA LEU A 56 -11.61 -5.66 4.14
C LEU A 56 -13.04 -6.01 3.67
N ALA A 57 -13.53 -7.22 3.94
CA ALA A 57 -14.91 -7.60 3.62
C ALA A 57 -15.93 -6.89 4.53
N ASP A 58 -15.62 -6.76 5.83
CA ASP A 58 -16.45 -6.00 6.77
C ASP A 58 -16.48 -4.50 6.40
N GLU A 59 -15.32 -3.95 6.01
CA GLU A 59 -15.19 -2.59 5.49
C GLU A 59 -15.96 -2.38 4.19
N TYR A 60 -15.95 -3.36 3.29
CA TYR A 60 -16.75 -3.33 2.06
C TYR A 60 -18.25 -3.25 2.37
N GLY A 61 -18.72 -4.06 3.33
CA GLY A 61 -20.11 -4.02 3.80
C GLY A 61 -20.48 -2.66 4.39
N THR A 62 -19.59 -2.10 5.22
CA THR A 62 -19.79 -0.76 5.80
C THR A 62 -19.82 0.34 4.74
N ALA A 63 -18.88 0.30 3.79
CA ALA A 63 -18.81 1.24 2.67
C ALA A 63 -20.04 1.19 1.77
N SER A 64 -20.74 0.05 1.68
CA SER A 64 -21.97 -0.08 0.89
C SER A 64 -23.12 0.81 1.43
N ASN A 65 -23.08 1.17 2.71
CA ASN A 65 -24.06 2.03 3.37
C ASN A 65 -23.80 3.54 3.17
N ILE A 66 -22.69 3.92 2.51
CA ILE A 66 -22.39 5.32 2.22
C ILE A 66 -23.50 5.93 1.33
N LYS A 67 -24.09 7.04 1.80
CA LYS A 67 -25.20 7.73 1.11
C LYS A 67 -24.80 8.33 -0.23
N SER A 68 -23.58 8.88 -0.33
CA SER A 68 -23.07 9.43 -1.59
C SER A 68 -22.75 8.29 -2.56
N ARG A 69 -23.49 8.20 -3.67
CA ARG A 69 -23.27 7.20 -4.71
C ARG A 69 -21.84 7.24 -5.26
N VAL A 70 -21.29 8.44 -5.45
CA VAL A 70 -19.94 8.62 -6.00
C VAL A 70 -18.90 8.10 -5.00
N ASN A 71 -18.94 8.57 -3.75
CA ASN A 71 -17.98 8.11 -2.73
C ASN A 71 -18.11 6.61 -2.46
N ARG A 72 -19.33 6.09 -2.45
CA ARG A 72 -19.58 4.66 -2.31
C ARG A 72 -18.89 3.87 -3.41
N LEU A 73 -19.12 4.22 -4.69
CA LEU A 73 -18.49 3.51 -5.80
C LEU A 73 -16.96 3.59 -5.74
N SER A 74 -16.41 4.73 -5.36
CA SER A 74 -14.96 4.91 -5.29
C SER A 74 -14.33 4.12 -4.14
N VAL A 75 -14.92 4.14 -2.94
CA VAL A 75 -14.45 3.35 -1.79
C VAL A 75 -14.59 1.84 -2.05
N LEU A 76 -15.74 1.39 -2.54
CA LEU A 76 -15.95 -0.02 -2.90
C LEU A 76 -14.96 -0.49 -3.97
N GLY A 77 -14.70 0.34 -4.98
CA GLY A 77 -13.72 0.06 -6.02
C GLY A 77 -12.30 -0.03 -5.47
N ALA A 78 -11.92 0.84 -4.55
CA ALA A 78 -10.61 0.81 -3.90
C ALA A 78 -10.45 -0.45 -3.03
N ILE A 79 -11.44 -0.79 -2.19
CA ILE A 79 -11.42 -2.00 -1.35
C ILE A 79 -11.31 -3.26 -2.22
N THR A 80 -12.12 -3.36 -3.28
CA THR A 80 -12.06 -4.49 -4.23
C THR A 80 -10.68 -4.63 -4.84
N SER A 81 -10.03 -3.50 -5.16
CA SER A 81 -8.69 -3.49 -5.73
C SER A 81 -7.63 -3.97 -4.73
N VAL A 82 -7.73 -3.55 -3.46
CA VAL A 82 -6.85 -4.04 -2.38
C VAL A 82 -7.05 -5.54 -2.18
N GLN A 83 -8.29 -6.02 -2.12
CA GLN A 83 -8.59 -7.45 -1.99
C GLN A 83 -8.01 -8.26 -3.14
N GLY A 84 -8.07 -7.74 -4.38
CA GLY A 84 -7.45 -8.35 -5.55
C GLY A 84 -5.93 -8.48 -5.40
N ARG A 85 -5.25 -7.43 -4.94
CA ARG A 85 -3.79 -7.46 -4.66
C ARG A 85 -3.45 -8.38 -3.51
N LEU A 86 -4.22 -8.33 -2.43
CA LEU A 86 -4.00 -9.15 -1.25
C LEU A 86 -4.09 -10.66 -1.57
N LYS A 87 -4.97 -11.07 -2.49
CA LYS A 87 -5.09 -12.47 -2.95
C LYS A 87 -3.86 -12.99 -3.70
N LEU A 88 -3.02 -12.12 -4.24
CA LEU A 88 -1.75 -12.53 -4.87
C LEU A 88 -0.73 -13.02 -3.84
N TYR A 89 -0.90 -12.61 -2.57
CA TYR A 89 -0.02 -12.97 -1.47
C TYR A 89 -0.64 -14.09 -0.63
N ASN A 90 -0.06 -15.29 -0.68
CA ASN A 90 -0.47 -16.40 0.19
C ASN A 90 -0.04 -16.19 1.66
N LYS A 91 1.04 -15.43 1.89
CA LYS A 91 1.59 -15.12 3.21
C LYS A 91 2.13 -13.70 3.24
N VAL A 92 2.10 -13.08 4.41
CA VAL A 92 2.74 -11.77 4.62
C VAL A 92 4.26 -11.97 4.56
N PRO A 93 5.01 -11.13 3.83
CA PRO A 93 6.47 -11.17 3.79
C PRO A 93 7.11 -10.91 5.16
N THR A 94 8.41 -11.19 5.27
CA THR A 94 9.16 -11.10 6.54
C THR A 94 9.31 -9.68 7.08
N ASN A 95 9.29 -8.67 6.21
CA ASN A 95 9.31 -7.26 6.63
C ASN A 95 7.91 -6.63 6.73
N GLY A 96 6.86 -7.39 6.40
CA GLY A 96 5.50 -6.89 6.28
C GLY A 96 5.10 -6.64 4.82
N LEU A 97 3.88 -6.17 4.61
CA LEU A 97 3.34 -5.86 3.30
C LEU A 97 2.68 -4.48 3.32
N VAL A 98 3.03 -3.64 2.36
CA VAL A 98 2.37 -2.35 2.17
C VAL A 98 1.61 -2.37 0.87
N ILE A 99 0.34 -1.96 0.93
CA ILE A 99 -0.56 -1.86 -0.22
C ILE A 99 -1.18 -0.48 -0.22
N TYR A 100 -0.95 0.25 -1.30
CA TYR A 100 -1.60 1.52 -1.62
C TYR A 100 -2.51 1.34 -2.81
N CYS A 101 -3.80 1.62 -2.63
CA CYS A 101 -4.78 1.57 -3.69
C CYS A 101 -5.63 2.82 -3.69
N GLY A 102 -5.82 3.43 -4.85
CA GLY A 102 -6.74 4.55 -4.99
C GLY A 102 -6.84 5.06 -6.41
N THR A 103 -7.65 6.10 -6.61
CA THR A 103 -7.81 6.74 -7.91
C THR A 103 -7.28 8.16 -7.81
N ILE A 104 -6.28 8.46 -8.62
CA ILE A 104 -5.72 9.81 -8.75
C ILE A 104 -6.24 10.43 -10.05
N VAL A 105 -6.31 11.76 -10.09
CA VAL A 105 -6.60 12.47 -11.33
C VAL A 105 -5.28 12.97 -11.90
N THR A 106 -5.01 12.65 -13.17
CA THR A 106 -3.84 13.17 -13.88
C THR A 106 -4.08 14.62 -14.30
N ASP A 107 -3.01 15.32 -14.68
CA ASP A 107 -3.09 16.72 -15.16
C ASP A 107 -4.04 16.88 -16.36
N GLU A 108 -4.19 15.83 -17.17
CA GLU A 108 -5.17 15.74 -18.27
C GLU A 108 -6.63 15.59 -17.81
N GLY A 109 -6.92 15.60 -16.51
CA GLY A 109 -8.26 15.40 -15.95
C GLY A 109 -8.77 13.96 -16.02
N LYS A 110 -7.91 12.99 -16.35
CA LYS A 110 -8.27 11.57 -16.45
C LYS A 110 -8.09 10.87 -15.11
N GLU A 111 -9.04 10.01 -14.76
CA GLU A 111 -8.94 9.14 -13.60
C GLU A 111 -7.96 7.99 -13.87
N LYS A 112 -6.93 7.87 -13.03
CA LYS A 112 -5.95 6.80 -13.06
C LYS A 112 -6.00 6.02 -11.77
N LYS A 113 -6.22 4.71 -11.88
CA LYS A 113 -6.11 3.80 -10.74
C LYS A 113 -4.63 3.57 -10.40
N VAL A 114 -4.29 3.81 -9.14
CA VAL A 114 -2.99 3.55 -8.54
C VAL A 114 -3.15 2.31 -7.68
N ASN A 115 -2.34 1.29 -7.96
CA ASN A 115 -2.31 0.04 -7.23
C ASN A 115 -0.85 -0.33 -7.07
N ILE A 116 -0.31 -0.04 -5.89
CA ILE A 116 1.10 -0.23 -5.56
C ILE A 116 1.14 -1.16 -4.36
N ASP A 117 1.90 -2.24 -4.48
CA ASP A 117 2.21 -3.17 -3.39
C ASP A 117 3.71 -3.42 -3.39
N PHE A 118 4.29 -3.44 -2.20
CA PHE A 118 5.71 -3.74 -2.00
C PHE A 118 6.00 -4.21 -0.58
N GLU A 119 7.11 -4.91 -0.43
CA GLU A 119 7.69 -5.23 0.86
C GLU A 119 8.61 -4.07 1.31
N PRO A 120 8.44 -3.51 2.52
CA PRO A 120 9.31 -2.47 3.02
C PRO A 120 10.70 -3.03 3.37
N PHE A 121 11.73 -2.20 3.27
CA PHE A 121 13.11 -2.58 3.59
C PHE A 121 13.37 -2.76 5.10
N LYS A 122 12.51 -2.18 5.94
CA LYS A 122 12.51 -2.36 7.40
C LYS A 122 11.24 -3.12 7.80
N PRO A 123 11.32 -4.04 8.77
CA PRO A 123 10.15 -4.70 9.31
C PRO A 123 9.24 -3.69 9.98
N ILE A 124 7.99 -3.62 9.54
CA ILE A 124 6.99 -2.71 10.11
C ILE A 124 6.16 -3.47 11.14
N ASN A 125 6.21 -3.08 12.41
CA ASN A 125 5.41 -3.71 13.47
C ASN A 125 4.03 -3.08 13.65
N THR A 126 3.70 -2.06 12.87
CA THR A 126 2.42 -1.36 12.92
C THR A 126 1.46 -1.89 11.86
N SER A 127 0.22 -2.16 12.28
CA SER A 127 -0.89 -2.39 11.35
C SER A 127 -1.62 -1.07 11.16
N LEU A 128 -1.82 -0.66 9.93
CA LEU A 128 -2.53 0.58 9.59
C LEU A 128 -3.48 0.30 8.43
N TYR A 129 -4.73 0.67 8.61
CA TYR A 129 -5.73 0.73 7.55
C TYR A 129 -6.39 2.10 7.61
N LEU A 130 -6.19 2.91 6.58
CA LEU A 130 -6.79 4.23 6.45
C LEU A 130 -7.34 4.41 5.04
N CYS A 131 -8.56 4.95 4.95
CA CYS A 131 -9.17 5.39 3.71
C CYS A 131 -9.39 6.90 3.80
N ASP A 132 -8.59 7.68 3.09
CA ASP A 132 -8.68 9.14 3.07
C ASP A 132 -8.58 9.67 1.62
N ASN A 133 -8.43 10.98 1.46
CA ASN A 133 -8.18 11.64 0.18
C ASN A 133 -6.69 11.67 -0.24
N LYS A 134 -5.81 11.18 0.63
CA LYS A 134 -4.35 11.10 0.44
C LYS A 134 -3.81 9.76 0.93
N PHE A 135 -2.64 9.37 0.41
CA PHE A 135 -1.93 8.21 0.94
C PHE A 135 -1.17 8.55 2.22
N HIS A 136 -1.27 7.66 3.21
CA HIS A 136 -0.54 7.77 4.46
C HIS A 136 0.73 6.92 4.39
N THR A 137 1.87 7.59 4.35
CA THR A 137 3.20 6.97 4.29
C THR A 137 3.97 7.15 5.61
N GLU A 138 3.32 7.65 6.67
CA GLU A 138 3.95 7.98 7.96
C GLU A 138 4.69 6.77 8.57
N ALA A 139 4.12 5.57 8.45
CA ALA A 139 4.76 4.34 8.93
C ALA A 139 5.98 3.89 8.11
N LEU A 140 6.22 4.49 6.94
CA LEU A 140 7.38 4.24 6.08
C LEU A 140 8.47 5.32 6.17
N GLN A 141 8.15 6.48 6.76
CA GLN A 141 9.08 7.60 6.87
C GLN A 141 10.03 7.48 8.09
N GLY A 142 9.81 6.49 8.97
CA GLY A 142 10.62 6.21 10.18
C GLY A 142 11.89 5.37 10.00
#